data_AF-W4M9Q7-F1
#
_entry.id   AF-W4M9Q7-F1
#
_cell.length_a   1.000
_cell.length_b   1.000
_cell.length_c   1.000
_cell.angle_alpha   90.00
_cell.angle_beta   90.00
_cell.angle_gamma   90.00
#
_symmetry.space_group_name_H-M   'P 1'
#
loop_
_entity.id
_entity.type
_entity.pdbx_description
1 polymer ?
#
loop_
_entity_poly.entity_id
_entity_poly.type
_entity_poly.pdbx_seq_one_letter_code
_entity_poly.pdbx_strand_id
1 'polypeptide(L)'
;MLTGHDSHTNPRIERFTTFLARSYQRLYPLTDPTYGNLAADLGRRALYTIDRSTAAYHNLDHTLLVTSAGIDILRGKHLLEGSVTPRTWAHMILALCYHDIGYVRGASRDDWQGH
;
A
#
# COMPACT_ATOMS: atom_id res chain seq x y z
N MET A 1 24.10 -15.04 20.86
CA MET A 1 22.77 -15.65 20.96
C MET A 1 21.77 -14.57 20.57
N LEU A 2 21.45 -14.47 19.27
CA LEU A 2 20.52 -13.47 18.75
C LEU A 2 19.10 -13.98 19.03
N THR A 3 18.39 -13.32 19.93
CA THR A 3 16.98 -13.58 20.21
C THR A 3 16.18 -13.32 18.94
N GLY A 4 15.47 -14.35 18.46
CA GLY A 4 14.55 -14.27 17.34
C GLY A 4 13.49 -13.20 17.60
N HIS A 5 13.49 -12.17 16.77
CA HIS A 5 12.34 -11.29 16.62
C HIS A 5 11.35 -12.05 15.75
N ASP A 6 10.42 -12.76 16.38
CA ASP A 6 9.27 -13.33 15.67
C ASP A 6 8.59 -12.18 14.93
N SER A 7 8.77 -12.17 13.61
CA SER A 7 8.17 -11.19 12.72
C SER A 7 6.67 -11.46 12.75
N HIS A 8 5.93 -10.77 13.61
CA HIS A 8 4.48 -10.87 13.69
C HIS A 8 3.91 -10.57 12.30
N THR A 9 3.53 -11.63 11.60
CA THR A 9 2.96 -11.53 10.25
C THR A 9 1.50 -11.12 10.41
N ASN A 10 1.11 -9.99 9.83
CA ASN A 10 -0.27 -9.52 9.90
C ASN A 10 -1.06 -10.10 8.71
N PRO A 11 -2.00 -11.03 8.92
CA PRO A 11 -2.68 -11.72 7.82
C PRO A 11 -3.53 -10.79 6.95
N ARG A 12 -3.90 -9.61 7.46
CA ARG A 12 -4.62 -8.59 6.69
C ARG A 12 -3.71 -7.95 5.66
N ILE A 13 -2.47 -7.65 6.04
CA ILE A 13 -1.44 -7.11 5.16
C ILE A 13 -1.10 -8.11 4.07
N GLU A 14 -0.95 -9.40 4.40
CA GLU A 14 -0.65 -10.43 3.41
C GLU A 14 -1.79 -10.63 2.40
N ARG A 15 -3.04 -10.67 2.89
CA ARG A 15 -4.22 -10.70 2.01
C ARG A 15 -4.30 -9.47 1.11
N PHE A 16 -4.00 -8.29 1.65
CA PHE A 16 -4.05 -7.06 0.86
C PHE A 16 -2.93 -6.98 -0.17
N THR A 17 -1.73 -7.44 0.17
CA THR A 17 -0.60 -7.55 -0.78
C THR A 17 -0.98 -8.43 -1.96
N THR A 18 -1.61 -9.57 -1.69
CA THR A 18 -2.16 -10.45 -2.73
C THR A 18 -3.25 -9.75 -3.56
N PHE A 19 -4.11 -8.97 -2.90
CA PHE A 19 -5.14 -8.17 -3.56
C PHE A 19 -4.53 -7.09 -4.49
N LEU A 20 -3.46 -6.41 -4.10
CA LEU A 20 -2.75 -5.43 -4.95
C LEU A 20 -2.25 -6.08 -6.24
N ALA A 21 -1.49 -7.18 -6.13
CA ALA A 21 -0.95 -7.89 -7.28
C ALA A 21 -2.07 -8.40 -8.21
N ARG A 22 -3.14 -8.97 -7.64
CA ARG A 22 -4.30 -9.42 -8.43
C ARG A 22 -5.04 -8.27 -9.10
N SER A 23 -5.13 -7.11 -8.46
CA SER A 23 -5.79 -5.94 -9.02
C SER A 23 -5.04 -5.37 -10.22
N TYR A 24 -3.71 -5.36 -10.15
CA TYR A 24 -2.87 -5.06 -11.32
C TYR A 24 -3.10 -6.06 -12.46
N GLN A 25 -3.00 -7.37 -12.17
CA GLN A 25 -3.11 -8.39 -13.20
C GLN A 25 -4.48 -8.39 -13.90
N ARG A 26 -5.56 -8.06 -13.18
CA ARG A 26 -6.89 -7.92 -13.77
C ARG A 26 -6.99 -6.74 -14.73
N LEU A 27 -6.28 -5.65 -14.46
CA LEU A 27 -6.32 -4.44 -15.28
C LEU A 27 -5.39 -4.54 -16.49
N TYR A 28 -4.25 -5.23 -16.34
CA TYR A 28 -3.22 -5.33 -17.37
C TYR A 28 -2.78 -6.78 -17.66
N PRO A 29 -3.70 -7.66 -18.10
CA PRO A 29 -3.46 -9.11 -18.18
C PRO A 29 -2.35 -9.54 -19.14
N LEU A 30 -2.02 -8.72 -20.13
CA LEU A 30 -1.00 -8.99 -21.15
C LEU A 30 0.30 -8.20 -20.94
N THR A 31 0.40 -7.43 -19.86
CA THR A 31 1.59 -6.62 -19.58
C THR A 31 2.54 -7.34 -18.62
N ASP A 32 3.80 -6.92 -18.64
CA ASP A 32 4.80 -7.40 -17.69
C ASP A 32 4.36 -7.14 -16.22
N PRO A 33 4.47 -8.13 -15.32
CA PRO A 33 3.98 -8.04 -13.96
C PRO A 33 4.87 -7.19 -13.03
N THR A 34 6.02 -6.67 -13.49
CA THR A 34 7.00 -6.00 -12.63
C THR A 34 6.40 -4.83 -11.85
N TYR A 35 5.58 -3.99 -12.48
CA TYR A 35 4.94 -2.87 -11.78
C TYR A 35 3.93 -3.33 -10.72
N GLY A 36 3.16 -4.39 -11.01
CA GLY A 36 2.23 -5.00 -10.05
C GLY A 36 2.94 -5.60 -8.85
N ASN A 37 4.02 -6.36 -9.10
CA ASN A 37 4.84 -6.97 -8.06
C ASN A 37 5.56 -5.91 -7.22
N LEU A 38 6.14 -4.89 -7.86
CA LEU A 38 6.79 -3.78 -7.18
C LEU A 38 5.81 -3.02 -6.27
N ALA A 39 4.62 -2.71 -6.78
CA ALA A 39 3.57 -2.05 -6.00
C ALA A 39 3.13 -2.90 -4.81
N ALA A 40 2.95 -4.22 -5.00
CA ALA A 40 2.59 -5.14 -3.93
C ALA A 40 3.70 -5.22 -2.86
N ASP A 41 4.97 -5.37 -3.25
CA ASP A 41 6.09 -5.50 -2.32
C ASP A 41 6.40 -4.22 -1.54
N LEU A 42 6.40 -3.06 -2.21
CA LEU A 42 6.63 -1.78 -1.55
C LEU A 42 5.41 -1.32 -0.76
N GLY A 43 4.20 -1.62 -1.23
CA GLY A 43 2.95 -1.42 -0.51
C GLY A 43 2.91 -2.25 0.78
N ARG A 44 3.32 -3.53 0.74
CA ARG A 44 3.43 -4.40 1.92
C ARG A 44 4.29 -3.76 3.02
N ARG A 45 5.45 -3.19 2.64
CA ARG A 45 6.35 -2.49 3.58
C ARG A 45 5.72 -1.23 4.18
N ALA A 46 4.98 -0.48 3.36
CA ALA A 46 4.22 0.68 3.83
C ALA A 46 3.20 0.25 4.89
N LEU A 47 2.40 -0.78 4.58
CA LEU A 47 1.34 -1.27 5.46
C LEU A 47 1.89 -1.78 6.79
N TYR A 48 3.02 -2.51 6.80
CA TYR A 48 3.67 -2.91 8.06
C TYR A 48 4.20 -1.73 8.87
N THR A 49 4.46 -0.59 8.21
CA THR A 49 4.84 0.64 8.90
C THR A 49 3.61 1.34 9.48
N ILE A 50 2.54 1.47 8.70
CA ILE A 50 1.25 2.02 9.13
C ILE A 50 0.60 1.19 10.25
N ASP A 51 0.79 -0.13 10.29
CA ASP A 51 0.27 -1.02 11.34
C ASP A 51 0.80 -0.67 12.74
N ARG A 52 1.87 0.14 12.82
CA ARG A 52 2.44 0.65 14.07
C ARG A 52 1.89 2.03 14.46
N SER A 53 1.03 2.62 13.62
CA SER A 53 0.37 3.90 13.90
C SER A 53 -0.49 3.77 15.14
N THR A 54 -0.37 4.74 16.05
CA THR A 54 -1.24 4.87 17.23
C THR A 54 -2.38 5.87 17.00
N ALA A 55 -2.50 6.41 15.78
CA ALA A 55 -3.58 7.33 15.44
C ALA A 55 -4.93 6.61 15.46
N ALA A 56 -5.95 7.26 16.01
CA ALA A 56 -7.29 6.69 16.12
C ALA A 56 -7.96 6.40 14.76
N TYR A 57 -7.55 7.12 13.70
CA TYR A 57 -8.15 7.02 12.37
C TYR A 57 -7.15 6.71 11.26
N HIS A 58 -5.99 7.37 11.23
CA HIS A 58 -4.94 7.14 10.24
C HIS A 58 -4.12 5.88 10.57
N ASN A 59 -4.79 4.74 10.45
CA ASN A 59 -4.30 3.42 10.80
C ASN A 59 -4.38 2.47 9.60
N LEU A 60 -4.04 1.20 9.83
CA LEU A 60 -4.02 0.17 8.79
C LEU A 60 -5.36 0.12 8.04
N ASP A 61 -6.48 0.08 8.74
CA ASP A 61 -7.83 -0.07 8.16
C ASP A 61 -8.16 1.07 7.22
N HIS A 62 -7.88 2.30 7.64
CA HIS A 62 -8.09 3.47 6.80
C HIS A 62 -7.24 3.41 5.52
N THR A 63 -5.96 3.08 5.64
CA THR A 63 -5.06 2.96 4.48
C THR A 63 -5.50 1.86 3.52
N LEU A 64 -5.96 0.70 4.02
CA LEU A 64 -6.50 -0.38 3.20
C LEU A 64 -7.76 0.05 2.44
N LEU A 65 -8.67 0.78 3.10
CA LEU A 65 -9.91 1.29 2.50
C LEU A 65 -9.62 2.35 1.42
N VAL A 66 -8.80 3.34 1.73
CA VAL A 66 -8.42 4.40 0.78
C VAL A 66 -7.70 3.83 -0.44
N THR A 67 -6.79 2.88 -0.23
CA THR A 67 -6.09 2.21 -1.33
C THR A 67 -7.05 1.39 -2.21
N SER A 68 -8.03 0.70 -1.60
CA SER A 68 -9.06 -0.05 -2.34
C SER A 68 -9.93 0.87 -3.20
N ALA A 69 -10.41 1.97 -2.63
CA ALA A 69 -11.19 2.96 -3.36
C ALA A 69 -10.37 3.56 -4.52
N GLY A 70 -9.08 3.85 -4.29
CA GLY A 70 -8.18 4.33 -5.33
C GLY A 70 -7.99 3.33 -6.48
N ILE A 71 -7.92 2.03 -6.19
CA ILE A 71 -7.87 0.98 -7.22
C ILE A 71 -9.13 1.01 -8.09
N ASP A 72 -10.31 1.11 -7.49
CA ASP A 72 -11.57 1.15 -8.23
C ASP A 72 -11.69 2.42 -9.08
N ILE A 73 -11.25 3.57 -8.57
CA ILE A 73 -11.17 4.82 -9.34
C ILE A 73 -10.23 4.68 -10.54
N LEU A 74 -9.01 4.14 -10.33
CA LEU A 74 -8.04 3.95 -11.40
C LEU A 74 -8.54 2.94 -12.44
N ARG A 75 -9.23 1.89 -12.00
CA ARG A 75 -9.88 0.92 -12.89
C ARG A 75 -10.95 1.60 -13.73
N GLY A 76 -11.84 2.38 -13.13
CA GLY A 76 -12.87 3.14 -13.85
C GLY A 76 -12.26 4.09 -14.87
N LYS A 77 -11.24 4.86 -14.47
CA LYS A 77 -10.52 5.77 -15.37
C LYS A 77 -9.87 5.03 -16.54
N HIS A 78 -9.21 3.90 -16.29
CA HIS A 78 -8.61 3.09 -17.33
C HIS A 78 -9.68 2.53 -18.30
N LEU A 79 -10.82 2.05 -17.80
CA LEU A 79 -11.90 1.54 -18.64
C LEU A 79 -12.56 2.63 -19.50
N LEU A 80 -12.64 3.86 -18.99
CA LEU A 80 -13.25 4.99 -19.70
C LEU A 80 -12.29 5.67 -20.68
N GLU A 81 -11.02 5.82 -20.33
CA GLU A 81 -10.06 6.64 -21.07
C GLU A 81 -8.87 5.87 -21.65
N GLY A 82 -8.60 4.65 -21.17
CA GLY A 82 -7.40 3.86 -21.55
C GLY A 82 -6.06 4.45 -21.12
N SER A 83 -6.06 5.60 -20.44
CA SER A 83 -4.87 6.45 -20.21
C SER A 83 -4.03 6.06 -18.99
N VAL A 84 -4.53 5.17 -18.12
CA VAL A 84 -3.77 4.72 -16.94
C VAL A 84 -2.77 3.66 -17.37
N THR A 85 -1.49 4.02 -17.41
CA THR A 85 -0.41 3.07 -17.71
C THR A 85 -0.06 2.21 -16.48
N PRO A 86 0.56 1.03 -16.64
CA PRO A 86 1.12 0.25 -15.53
C PRO A 86 1.99 1.04 -14.55
N ARG A 87 2.86 1.91 -15.08
CA ARG A 87 3.72 2.79 -14.28
C ARG A 87 2.89 3.78 -13.47
N THR A 88 1.93 4.45 -14.11
CA THR A 88 1.02 5.41 -13.45
C THR A 88 0.23 4.71 -12.34
N TRP A 89 -0.30 3.52 -12.62
CA TRP A 89 -1.01 2.72 -11.62
C TRP A 89 -0.12 2.42 -10.42
N ALA A 90 1.10 1.91 -10.63
CA ALA A 90 2.01 1.59 -9.54
C ALA A 90 2.37 2.83 -8.70
N HIS A 91 2.66 3.97 -9.34
CA HIS A 91 2.92 5.21 -8.62
C HIS A 91 1.75 5.64 -7.75
N MET A 92 0.53 5.56 -8.27
CA MET A 92 -0.68 5.94 -7.52
C MET A 92 -0.94 4.98 -6.35
N ILE A 93 -0.79 3.67 -6.55
CA ILE A 93 -0.93 2.69 -5.47
C ILE A 93 0.09 2.94 -4.36
N LEU A 94 1.34 3.22 -4.71
CA LEU A 94 2.37 3.55 -3.73
C LEU A 94 2.05 4.86 -3.01
N ALA A 95 1.60 5.90 -3.71
CA ALA A 95 1.17 7.13 -3.07
C ALA A 95 0.06 6.88 -2.03
N LEU A 96 -0.94 6.07 -2.37
CA LEU A 96 -2.04 5.71 -1.46
C LEU A 96 -1.57 4.85 -0.28
N CYS A 97 -0.68 3.88 -0.47
CA CYS A 97 -0.14 3.08 0.63
C CYS A 97 0.72 3.89 1.61
N TYR A 98 1.35 4.98 1.15
CA TYR A 98 2.25 5.81 1.97
C TYR A 98 1.62 7.13 2.44
N HIS A 99 0.37 7.45 2.04
CA HIS A 99 -0.21 8.77 2.32
C HIS A 99 -0.29 9.11 3.82
N ASP A 100 -0.47 8.09 4.67
CA ASP A 100 -0.59 8.21 6.12
C ASP A 100 0.73 7.98 6.88
N ILE A 101 1.87 7.83 6.20
CA ILE A 101 3.14 7.52 6.89
C ILE A 101 3.55 8.59 7.92
N GLY A 102 3.10 9.84 7.72
CA GLY A 102 3.32 10.94 8.66
C GLY A 102 2.59 10.78 10.00
N TYR A 103 1.66 9.84 10.13
CA TYR A 103 0.99 9.52 11.40
C TYR A 103 1.70 8.43 12.21
N VAL A 104 2.72 7.78 11.63
CA VAL A 104 3.53 6.78 12.33
C VAL A 104 4.65 7.49 13.08
N ARG A 105 4.62 7.42 14.41
CA ARG A 105 5.67 7.98 15.26
C ARG A 105 7.02 7.29 15.01
N GLY A 106 8.09 8.07 14.96
CA GLY A 106 9.45 7.62 14.69
C GLY A 106 9.74 7.32 13.20
N ALA A 107 8.84 7.71 12.29
CA ALA A 107 9.07 7.53 10.85
C ALA A 107 10.12 8.49 10.27
N SER A 108 10.33 9.65 10.90
CA SER A 108 11.36 10.63 10.55
C SER A 108 12.28 10.94 11.74
N ARG A 109 13.53 11.36 11.46
CA ARG A 109 14.51 11.71 12.50
C ARG A 109 14.09 12.93 13.31
N ASP A 110 13.43 13.88 12.64
CA ASP A 110 12.92 15.12 13.24
C ASP A 110 11.45 14.98 13.66
N ASP A 111 10.96 13.75 13.74
CA ASP A 111 9.59 13.50 14.16
C ASP A 111 9.40 13.96 15.61
N TRP A 112 8.58 15.00 15.77
CA TRP A 112 8.33 15.61 17.06
C TRP A 112 7.39 14.72 17.86
N GLN A 113 7.68 14.52 19.14
CA GLN A 113 6.74 13.88 20.07
C GLN A 113 5.59 14.86 20.37
N GLY A 114 4.67 15.02 19.42
CA GLY A 114 3.40 15.70 19.65
C GLY A 114 2.64 15.00 20.78
N HIS A 115 1.94 15.80 21.60
CA HIS A 115 1.27 15.37 22.84
C HIS A 115 0.31 14.21 22.66
#